data_AF-W2R5D9-F1
#
_entry.id   AF-W2R5D9-F1
#
_cell.length_a   1.000
_cell.length_b   1.000
_cell.length_c   1.000
_cell.angle_alpha   90.00
_cell.angle_beta   90.00
_cell.angle_gamma   90.00
#
_symmetry.space_group_name_H-M   'P 1'
#
loop_
_entity.id
_entity.type
_entity.pdbx_description
1 polymer ?
#
loop_
_entity_poly.entity_id
_entity_poly.type
_entity_poly.pdbx_seq_one_letter_code
_entity_poly.pdbx_strand_id
1 'polypeptide(L)' 'MAKCLDHFKRANDCWRLVRIVIVDKDMREVEVIRQKRPEVRVLLCHFHVIKWLHETIRKSSK' A
#
# COMPACT_ATOMS: atom_id res chain seq x y z
N MET A 1 9.26 -3.62 -5.79
CA MET A 1 7.93 -3.00 -5.91
C MET A 1 7.69 -2.27 -7.23
N ALA A 2 8.55 -1.33 -7.67
CA ALA A 2 8.31 -0.54 -8.88
C ALA A 2 8.02 -1.38 -10.15
N LYS A 3 8.81 -2.44 -10.41
CA LYS A 3 8.61 -3.37 -11.55
C LYS A 3 7.27 -4.10 -11.46
N CYS A 4 6.89 -4.57 -10.28
CA CYS A 4 5.59 -5.24 -10.05
C CYS A 4 4.43 -4.30 -10.39
N LEU A 5 4.53 -3.03 -10.00
CA LEU A 5 3.52 -2.03 -10.31
C LEU A 5 3.47 -1.72 -11.82
N ASP A 6 4.58 -1.80 -12.57
CA ASP A 6 4.54 -1.68 -14.03
C ASP A 6 3.80 -2.84 -14.69
N HIS A 7 4.03 -4.07 -14.23
CA HIS A 7 3.28 -5.22 -14.71
C HIS A 7 1.79 -5.11 -14.37
N PHE A 8 1.45 -4.70 -13.15
CA PHE A 8 0.06 -4.46 -12.75
C PHE A 8 -0.62 -3.44 -13.68
N LYS A 9 0.03 -2.30 -13.94
CA LYS A 9 -0.50 -1.28 -14.86
C LYS A 9 -0.74 -1.83 -16.26
N ARG A 10 0.21 -2.60 -16.81
CA ARG A 10 0.09 -3.21 -18.14
C ARG A 10 -1.07 -4.20 -18.24
N ALA A 11 -1.42 -4.86 -17.14
CA ALA A 11 -2.53 -5.80 -17.08
C ALA A 11 -3.88 -5.14 -16.73
N ASN A 12 -3.90 -3.84 -16.40
CA ASN A 12 -5.08 -3.14 -15.92
C ASN A 12 -5.23 -1.80 -16.64
N ASP A 13 -5.89 -1.80 -17.80
CA ASP A 13 -6.08 -0.60 -18.63
C ASP A 13 -6.84 0.53 -17.90
N CYS A 14 -7.71 0.16 -16.98
CA CYS A 14 -8.42 1.09 -16.09
C CYS A 14 -7.54 1.64 -14.95
N TRP A 15 -6.24 1.36 -14.91
CA TRP A 15 -5.33 1.87 -13.87
C TRP A 15 -5.45 3.38 -13.72
N ARG A 16 -5.64 4.15 -14.80
CA ARG A 16 -5.83 5.61 -14.79
C ARG A 16 -7.12 6.07 -14.12
N LEU A 17 -8.07 5.18 -13.84
CA LEU A 17 -9.34 5.51 -13.17
C LEU A 17 -9.29 5.28 -11.66
N VAL A 18 -8.29 4.54 -11.16
CA VAL A 18 -8.17 4.26 -9.71
C VAL A 18 -8.08 5.57 -8.92
N ARG A 19 -8.81 5.71 -7.82
CA ARG A 19 -8.77 6.92 -6.97
C ARG A 19 -8.17 6.65 -5.60
N ILE A 20 -8.23 5.40 -5.17
CA ILE A 20 -7.77 4.94 -3.86
C ILE A 20 -6.96 3.67 -4.06
N VAL A 21 -5.81 3.58 -3.39
CA VAL A 21 -5.03 2.33 -3.28
C VAL A 21 -4.87 2.02 -1.80
N ILE A 22 -5.22 0.80 -1.41
CA ILE A 22 -5.04 0.30 -0.05
C ILE A 22 -3.78 -0.55 -0.05
N VAL A 23 -2.82 -0.22 0.82
CA VAL A 23 -1.53 -0.91 0.93
C VAL A 23 -1.35 -1.55 2.31
N ASP A 24 -0.39 -2.45 2.43
CA ASP A 24 0.09 -2.87 3.75
C ASP A 24 0.81 -1.70 4.46
N LYS A 25 1.27 -1.90 5.70
CA LYS A 25 2.00 -0.93 6.51
C LYS A 25 3.39 -0.54 5.96
N ASP A 26 3.83 -1.09 4.82
CA ASP A 26 5.16 -0.82 4.26
C ASP A 26 5.20 0.53 3.53
N MET A 27 5.86 1.50 4.14
CA MET A 27 6.00 2.87 3.61
C MET A 27 6.72 2.93 2.25
N ARG A 28 7.50 1.90 1.88
CA ARG A 28 8.15 1.83 0.56
C ARG A 28 7.13 1.64 -0.56
N GLU A 29 6.04 0.92 -0.30
CA GLU A 29 4.95 0.74 -1.27
C GLU A 29 4.24 2.06 -1.51
N VAL A 30 3.98 2.80 -0.42
CA VAL A 30 3.36 4.14 -0.46
C VAL A 30 4.17 5.09 -1.34
N GLU A 31 5.49 5.15 -1.16
CA GLU A 31 6.36 6.03 -1.93
C GLU A 31 6.33 5.70 -3.42
N VAL A 32 6.46 4.42 -3.77
CA VAL A 32 6.45 3.97 -5.17
C VAL A 32 5.11 4.28 -5.85
N ILE A 33 3.99 4.13 -5.15
CA ILE A 33 2.66 4.46 -5.69
C ILE A 33 2.53 5.98 -5.89
N ARG A 34 2.97 6.79 -4.91
CA ARG A 34 2.92 8.25 -5.01
C ARG A 34 3.76 8.78 -6.17
N GLN A 35 4.96 8.26 -6.37
CA GLN A 35 5.82 8.62 -7.51
C GLN A 35 5.16 8.27 -8.86
N LYS A 36 4.47 7.13 -8.91
CA LYS A 36 3.86 6.61 -10.14
C LYS A 36 2.46 7.12 -10.44
N ARG A 37 1.77 7.68 -9.45
CA ARG A 37 0.45 8.27 -9.58
C ARG A 37 0.11 9.21 -8.41
N PRO A 38 0.61 10.46 -8.45
CA PRO A 38 0.41 11.42 -7.36
C PRO A 38 -1.06 11.71 -7.05
N GLU A 39 -1.96 11.57 -8.02
CA GLU A 39 -3.40 11.88 -7.84
C GLU A 39 -4.15 10.83 -6.99
N VAL A 40 -3.56 9.66 -6.74
CA VAL A 40 -4.24 8.57 -6.03
C VAL A 40 -4.10 8.74 -4.52
N ARG A 41 -5.21 8.53 -3.79
CA ARG A 41 -5.16 8.51 -2.33
C ARG A 41 -4.66 7.14 -1.86
N VAL A 42 -3.51 7.12 -1.19
CA VAL A 42 -2.98 5.89 -0.58
C VAL A 42 -3.47 5.78 0.85
N LEU A 43 -4.12 4.67 1.19
CA LEU A 43 -4.61 4.34 2.53
C LEU A 43 -3.89 3.10 3.05
N LEU A 44 -3.67 3.04 4.36
CA LEU A 44 -3.20 1.83 5.00
C LEU A 44 -4.37 0.86 5.21
N CYS A 45 -4.13 -0.42 4.97
CA CYS A 45 -5.09 -1.46 5.24
C CYS A 45 -5.37 -1.56 6.75
N HIS A 46 -6.61 -1.30 7.16
CA HIS A 46 -7.00 -1.37 8.58
C HIS A 46 -6.71 -2.73 9.19
N PHE A 47 -6.98 -3.82 8.47
CA PHE A 47 -6.71 -5.18 8.93
C PHE A 47 -5.23 -5.38 9.30
N HIS A 48 -4.33 -5.00 8.39
CA HIS A 48 -2.90 -5.14 8.63
C HIS A 48 -2.38 -4.22 9.74
N VAL A 49 -2.90 -2.98 9.82
CA VAL A 49 -2.54 -2.05 10.90
C VAL A 49 -2.97 -2.60 12.26
N ILE A 50 -4.21 -3.06 12.40
CA ILE A 50 -4.72 -3.65 13.65
C ILE A 50 -3.90 -4.87 14.05
N LYS A 51 -3.68 -5.79 13.10
CA LYS A 51 -2.85 -6.98 13.33
C LYS A 51 -1.44 -6.60 13.80
N TRP A 52 -0.80 -5.66 13.13
CA TRP A 52 0.54 -5.19 13.49
C TRP A 52 0.58 -4.55 14.88
N LEU A 53 -0.42 -3.74 15.24
CA LEU A 53 -0.51 -3.14 16.57
C LEU A 53 -0.62 -4.22 17.66
N HIS A 54 -1.51 -5.20 17.49
CA HIS A 54 -1.64 -6.32 18.43
C HIS A 54 -0.32 -7.09 18.59
N GLU A 55 0.36 -7.40 17.49
CA GLU A 55 1.64 -8.09 17.52
C GLU A 55 2.75 -7.27 18.18
N THR A 56 2.76 -5.95 17.97
CA THR A 56 3.74 -5.03 18.54
C THR A 56 3.57 -4.91 20.04
N ILE A 57 2.34 -4.70 20.52
CA ILE A 57 2.01 -4.65 21.95
C ILE A 57 2.43 -5.96 22.64
N ARG A 58 2.08 -7.10 22.05
CA ARG A 58 2.44 -8.42 22.61
C ARG A 58 3.96 -8.62 22.73
N LYS A 59 4.74 -8.05 21.81
CA LYS A 59 6.21 -8.15 21.84
C LYS A 59 6.84 -7.19 22.85
N SER A 60 6.25 -6.01 23.07
CA SER A 60 6.76 -5.04 24.04
C SER A 60 6.44 -5.38 25.49
N SER A 61 5.45 -6.25 25.72
CA SER A 61 5.10 -6.75 27.07
C SER A 61 5.93 -7.98 27.50
N LYS A 62 6.94 -8.37 26.71
CA LYS A 62 7.96 -9.37 27.07
C LYS A 62 9.28 -8.67 27.35
#